data_AF-A0A7S1K7J0-F1
#
_entry.id   AF-A0A7S1K7J0-F1
#
_cell.length_a   1.000
_cell.length_b   1.000
_cell.length_c   1.000
_cell.angle_alpha   90.00
_cell.angle_beta   90.00
_cell.angle_gamma   90.00
#
_symmetry.space_group_name_H-M   'P 1'
#
loop_
_entity.id
_entity.type
_entity.pdbx_description
1 polymer ?
#
loop_
_entity_poly.entity_id
_entity_poly.type
_entity_poly.pdbx_seq_one_letter_code
_entity_poly.pdbx_strand_id
1 'polypeptide(L)'
;FFAFNATPLTLQASLSHTIIPFVVAFTISADLSVGRVFSKKALGGTAMIIVGSLFHMSAYFLYSSDATVTQIWWYTTFLLAQIPLALSAIIQQQCYIIRRLNVFYMLFYCTMYQCLWSLLFVPLNCIRGVNNIAPSQLWRALVEFVICGLNLQPLGSFRE
;
A
#
# COMPACT_ATOMS: atom_id res chain seq x y z
N PHE A 1 -4.10 -2.85 4.52
CA PHE A 1 -5.34 -2.46 5.22
C PHE A 1 -5.22 -2.71 6.73
N PHE A 2 -4.85 -3.92 7.17
CA PHE A 2 -4.81 -4.25 8.61
C PHE A 2 -3.79 -3.45 9.42
N ALA A 3 -2.55 -3.34 8.92
CA ALA A 3 -1.52 -2.50 9.56
C ALA A 3 -1.87 -1.00 9.56
N PHE A 4 -2.76 -0.56 8.67
CA PHE A 4 -3.19 0.84 8.59
C PHE A 4 -4.05 1.22 9.80
N ASN A 5 -5.06 0.41 10.13
CA ASN A 5 -5.96 0.68 11.27
C ASN A 5 -5.24 0.66 12.63
N ALA A 6 -4.15 -0.09 12.75
CA ALA A 6 -3.37 -0.20 13.98
C ALA A 6 -2.27 0.88 14.12
N THR A 7 -2.01 1.65 13.05
CA THR A 7 -0.93 2.64 13.03
C THR A 7 -1.51 4.05 13.12
N PRO A 8 -0.99 4.94 14.00
CA PRO A 8 -1.42 6.34 14.08
C PRO A 8 -1.22 7.08 12.75
N LEU A 9 -2.16 7.98 12.41
CA LEU A 9 -2.15 8.71 11.13
C LEU A 9 -0.84 9.48 10.87
N THR A 10 -0.24 10.06 11.92
CA THR A 10 1.04 10.78 11.84
C THR A 10 2.20 9.86 11.46
N LEU A 11 2.20 8.63 11.98
CA LEU A 11 3.23 7.64 11.67
C LEU A 11 2.99 6.97 10.31
N GLN A 12 1.73 6.81 9.87
CA GLN A 12 1.40 6.28 8.54
C GLN A 12 2.03 7.09 7.41
N ALA A 13 2.00 8.44 7.50
CA ALA A 13 2.61 9.29 6.49
C ALA A 13 4.15 9.07 6.42
N SER A 14 4.78 9.03 7.59
CA SER A 14 6.23 8.79 7.71
C SER A 14 6.63 7.38 7.21
N LEU A 15 5.87 6.35 7.59
CA LEU A 15 6.05 4.98 7.12
C LEU A 15 5.77 4.85 5.61
N SER A 16 4.89 5.67 5.04
CA SER A 16 4.65 5.65 3.60
C SER A 16 5.84 6.22 2.82
N HIS A 17 6.61 7.15 3.40
CA HIS A 17 7.82 7.67 2.76
C HIS A 17 8.97 6.64 2.71
N THR A 18 8.91 5.57 3.51
CA THR A 18 9.91 4.49 3.44
C THR A 18 9.79 3.66 2.17
N ILE A 19 8.75 3.85 1.34
CA ILE A 19 8.71 3.24 0.01
C ILE A 19 9.87 3.73 -0.87
N ILE A 20 10.30 4.98 -0.71
CA ILE A 20 11.32 5.64 -1.55
C ILE A 20 12.66 4.90 -1.51
N PRO A 21 13.25 4.59 -0.34
CA PRO A 21 14.49 3.82 -0.31
C PRO A 21 14.34 2.42 -0.93
N PHE A 22 13.19 1.75 -0.79
CA PHE A 22 12.95 0.47 -1.45
C PHE A 22 12.93 0.61 -2.98
N VAL A 23 12.22 1.61 -3.51
CA VAL A 23 12.18 1.90 -4.95
C VAL A 23 13.58 2.19 -5.46
N VAL A 24 14.36 2.99 -4.75
CA VAL A 24 15.73 3.32 -5.16
C VAL A 24 16.63 2.10 -5.12
N ALA A 25 16.57 1.30 -4.05
CA ALA A 25 17.36 0.06 -3.93
C ALA A 25 17.06 -0.91 -5.08
N PHE A 26 15.77 -1.13 -5.36
CA PHE A 26 15.36 -2.01 -6.45
C PHE A 26 15.71 -1.42 -7.82
N THR A 27 15.58 -0.10 -8.02
CA THR A 27 15.96 0.57 -9.27
C THR A 27 17.45 0.43 -9.52
N ILE A 28 18.28 0.67 -8.50
CA ILE A 28 19.73 0.45 -8.55
C ILE A 28 20.02 -1.01 -8.90
N SER A 29 19.37 -1.98 -8.26
CA SER A 29 19.56 -3.41 -8.56
C SER A 29 19.20 -3.78 -10.00
N ALA A 30 18.10 -3.22 -10.51
CA ALA A 30 17.64 -3.43 -11.88
C ALA A 30 18.59 -2.77 -12.89
N ASP A 31 19.04 -1.54 -12.63
CA ASP A 31 19.97 -0.81 -13.50
C ASP A 31 21.37 -1.45 -13.51
N LEU A 32 21.86 -1.96 -12.36
CA LEU A 32 23.10 -2.74 -12.30
C LEU A 32 23.02 -3.99 -13.16
N SER A 33 21.87 -4.67 -13.17
CA SER A 33 21.65 -5.87 -13.99
C SER A 33 21.70 -5.57 -15.50
N VAL A 34 21.44 -4.32 -15.89
CA VAL A 34 21.48 -3.84 -17.29
C VAL A 34 22.78 -3.09 -17.61
N GLY A 35 23.68 -2.91 -16.63
CA GLY A 35 24.95 -2.19 -16.81
C GLY A 35 24.81 -0.66 -16.92
N ARG A 36 23.73 -0.08 -16.41
CA ARG A 36 23.50 1.38 -16.39
C ARG A 36 24.10 2.02 -15.15
N VAL A 37 24.59 3.26 -15.30
CA VAL A 37 25.17 4.03 -14.20
C VAL A 37 24.10 4.86 -13.52
N PHE A 38 23.92 4.66 -12.22
CA PHE A 38 22.95 5.40 -11.41
C PHE A 38 23.47 6.81 -11.07
N SER A 39 22.56 7.80 -11.07
CA SER A 39 22.92 9.19 -10.78
C SER A 39 23.25 9.38 -9.29
N LYS A 40 24.47 9.89 -9.01
CA LYS A 40 24.91 10.23 -7.64
C LYS A 40 23.98 11.23 -6.94
N LYS A 41 23.31 12.11 -7.71
CA LYS A 41 22.34 13.09 -7.17
C LYS A 41 21.09 12.40 -6.60
N ALA A 42 20.60 11.36 -7.28
CA ALA A 42 19.44 10.59 -6.83
C ALA A 42 19.76 9.83 -5.52
N LEU A 43 21.00 9.32 -5.38
CA LEU A 43 21.45 8.70 -4.15
C LEU A 43 21.47 9.70 -2.98
N GLY A 44 21.97 10.92 -3.21
CA GLY A 44 21.95 11.99 -2.21
C GLY A 44 20.54 12.38 -1.75
N GLY A 45 19.60 12.52 -2.69
CA GLY A 45 18.19 12.78 -2.36
C GLY A 45 17.55 11.64 -1.55
N THR A 46 17.86 10.40 -1.90
CA THR A 46 17.38 9.21 -1.17
C THR A 46 17.92 9.18 0.25
N ALA A 47 19.21 9.46 0.44
CA ALA A 47 19.82 9.52 1.77
C ALA A 47 19.16 10.59 2.65
N MET A 48 18.87 11.77 2.09
CA MET A 48 18.16 12.85 2.81
C MET A 48 16.76 12.40 3.27
N ILE A 49 16.02 11.67 2.42
CA ILE A 49 14.69 11.15 2.75
C ILE A 49 14.76 10.09 3.85
N ILE A 50 15.74 9.19 3.80
CA ILE A 50 15.96 8.18 4.84
C ILE A 50 16.26 8.86 6.17
N VAL A 51 17.21 9.82 6.20
CA VAL A 51 17.57 10.54 7.43
C VAL A 51 16.38 11.30 7.99
N GLY A 52 15.63 12.02 7.15
CA GLY A 52 14.42 12.73 7.57
C GLY A 52 13.35 11.79 8.15
N SER A 53 13.16 10.62 7.55
CA SER A 53 12.21 9.61 8.03
C SER A 53 12.65 8.99 9.35
N LEU A 54 13.95 8.67 9.50
CA LEU A 54 14.52 8.16 10.74
C LEU A 54 14.43 9.18 11.88
N PHE A 55 14.70 10.45 11.61
CA PHE A 55 14.56 11.53 12.58
C PHE A 55 13.12 11.70 13.04
N HIS A 56 12.16 11.62 12.12
CA HIS A 56 10.74 11.70 12.45
C HIS A 56 10.28 10.50 13.30
N MET A 57 10.73 9.28 12.96
CA MET A 57 10.43 8.07 13.73
C MET A 57 11.08 8.10 15.12
N SER A 58 12.34 8.52 15.23
CA SER A 58 13.03 8.57 16.53
C SER A 58 12.36 9.56 17.48
N ALA A 59 11.94 10.72 16.97
CA ALA A 59 11.14 11.66 17.76
C ALA A 59 9.85 11.00 18.27
N TYR A 60 9.12 10.28 17.41
CA TYR A 60 7.90 9.58 17.81
C TYR A 60 8.16 8.56 18.94
N PHE A 61 9.21 7.74 18.86
CA PHE A 61 9.54 6.77 19.90
C PHE A 61 10.03 7.39 21.21
N LEU A 62 10.67 8.56 21.17
CA LEU A 62 11.13 9.26 22.37
C LEU A 62 9.98 9.93 23.14
N TYR A 63 8.94 10.40 22.44
CA TYR A 63 7.81 11.09 23.06
C TYR A 63 6.59 10.20 23.32
N SER A 64 6.50 9.02 22.70
CA SER A 64 5.38 8.09 22.87
C SER A 64 5.72 7.02 23.92
N SER A 65 5.25 7.20 25.16
CA SER A 65 5.42 6.22 26.24
C SER A 65 4.63 4.90 26.08
N ASP A 66 3.74 4.82 25.07
CA ASP A 66 2.77 3.71 24.91
C ASP A 66 3.12 2.72 23.79
N ALA A 67 4.37 2.65 23.34
CA ALA A 67 4.78 1.70 22.29
C ALA A 67 4.74 0.23 22.80
N THR A 68 3.63 -0.46 22.55
CA THR A 68 3.45 -1.88 22.91
C THR A 68 4.06 -2.81 21.85
N VAL A 69 4.42 -4.04 22.24
CA VAL A 69 4.97 -5.08 21.33
C VAL A 69 4.05 -5.33 20.13
N THR A 70 2.73 -5.24 20.32
CA THR A 70 1.73 -5.39 19.27
C THR A 70 1.80 -4.28 18.22
N GLN A 71 2.10 -3.03 18.62
CA GLN A 71 2.27 -1.92 17.68
C GLN A 71 3.52 -2.09 16.81
N ILE A 72 4.62 -2.58 17.39
CA ILE A 72 5.86 -2.84 16.65
C ILE A 72 5.61 -3.85 15.52
N TRP A 73 4.87 -4.92 15.81
CA TRP A 73 4.52 -5.93 14.80
C TRP A 73 3.72 -5.34 13.62
N TRP A 74 2.79 -4.42 13.90
CA TRP A 74 2.03 -3.72 12.87
C TRP A 74 2.91 -2.77 12.06
N TYR A 75 3.85 -2.06 12.68
CA TYR A 75 4.80 -1.20 11.97
C TYR A 75 5.71 -2.01 11.05
N THR A 76 6.23 -3.15 11.51
CA THR A 76 7.02 -4.06 10.67
C THR A 76 6.19 -4.59 9.50
N THR A 77 4.95 -5.01 9.74
CA THR A 77 4.04 -5.46 8.69
C THR A 77 3.76 -4.35 7.68
N PHE A 78 3.60 -3.10 8.13
CA PHE A 78 3.43 -1.93 7.27
C PHE A 78 4.66 -1.69 6.39
N LEU A 79 5.86 -1.77 6.96
CA LEU A 79 7.13 -1.65 6.23
C LEU A 79 7.29 -2.75 5.19
N LEU A 80 7.00 -4.01 5.56
CA LEU A 80 7.06 -5.13 4.64
C LEU A 80 6.05 -4.99 3.49
N ALA A 81 4.89 -4.40 3.73
CA ALA A 81 3.92 -4.11 2.68
C ALA A 81 4.40 -3.06 1.66
N GLN A 82 5.39 -2.23 2.00
CA GLN A 82 6.00 -1.28 1.05
C GLN A 82 6.86 -1.97 0.00
N ILE A 83 7.41 -3.15 0.29
CA ILE A 83 8.28 -3.91 -0.62
C ILE A 83 7.57 -4.30 -1.92
N PRO A 84 6.43 -5.02 -1.89
CA PRO A 84 5.71 -5.37 -3.12
C PRO A 84 5.19 -4.14 -3.86
N LEU A 85 4.86 -3.07 -3.14
CA LEU A 85 4.44 -1.80 -3.76
C LEU A 85 5.59 -1.16 -4.54
N ALA A 86 6.78 -1.06 -3.94
CA ALA A 86 7.98 -0.58 -4.61
C ALA A 86 8.36 -1.44 -5.83
N LEU A 87 8.28 -2.77 -5.69
CA LEU A 87 8.54 -3.70 -6.79
C LEU A 87 7.55 -3.49 -7.95
N SER A 88 6.26 -3.29 -7.64
CA SER A 88 5.23 -3.04 -8.64
C SER A 88 5.52 -1.78 -9.46
N ALA A 89 5.98 -0.69 -8.82
CA ALA A 89 6.33 0.55 -9.51
C ALA A 89 7.47 0.35 -10.53
N ILE A 90 8.45 -0.49 -10.19
CA ILE A 90 9.59 -0.77 -11.07
C ILE A 90 9.19 -1.68 -12.22
N ILE A 91 8.38 -2.72 -11.96
CA ILE A 91 7.85 -3.58 -13.02
C ILE A 91 7.04 -2.73 -14.00
N GLN A 92 6.19 -1.84 -13.50
CA GLN A 92 5.41 -0.90 -14.32
C GLN A 92 6.33 -0.01 -15.18
N GLN A 93 7.37 0.58 -14.58
CA GLN A 93 8.36 1.38 -15.31
C GLN A 93 9.05 0.55 -16.42
N GLN A 94 9.46 -0.68 -16.13
CA GLN A 94 10.08 -1.56 -17.12
C GLN A 94 9.09 -1.92 -18.24
N CYS A 95 7.83 -2.18 -17.92
CA CYS A 95 6.77 -2.39 -18.90
C CYS A 95 6.61 -1.17 -19.83
N TYR A 96 6.65 0.04 -19.31
CA TYR A 96 6.62 1.26 -20.12
C TYR A 96 7.84 1.40 -21.04
N ILE A 97 9.04 1.14 -20.53
CA ILE A 97 10.28 1.29 -21.30
C ILE A 97 10.39 0.21 -22.39
N ILE A 98 10.14 -1.06 -22.04
CA ILE A 98 10.38 -2.22 -22.92
C ILE A 98 9.23 -2.41 -23.90
N ARG A 99 7.97 -2.35 -23.43
CA ARG A 99 6.79 -2.69 -24.22
C ARG A 99 6.07 -1.47 -24.79
N ARG A 100 6.46 -0.24 -24.42
CA ARG A 100 5.80 1.02 -24.83
C ARG A 100 4.28 0.98 -24.63
N LEU A 101 3.85 0.34 -23.54
CA LEU A 101 2.44 0.21 -23.20
C LEU A 101 1.83 1.60 -22.97
N ASN A 102 0.61 1.79 -23.46
CA ASN A 102 -0.14 2.99 -23.16
C ASN A 102 -0.59 2.97 -21.68
N VAL A 103 -0.38 4.11 -21.00
CA VAL A 103 -0.69 4.32 -19.58
C VAL A 103 -2.13 3.93 -19.23
N PHE A 104 -3.09 4.28 -20.10
CA PHE A 104 -4.50 3.97 -19.87
C PHE A 104 -4.77 2.47 -19.84
N TYR A 105 -4.15 1.70 -20.75
CA TYR A 105 -4.30 0.25 -20.77
C TYR A 105 -3.69 -0.39 -19.53
N MET A 106 -2.50 0.03 -19.13
CA MET A 106 -1.87 -0.51 -17.92
C MET A 106 -2.69 -0.21 -16.67
N LEU A 107 -3.21 1.02 -16.54
CA LEU A 107 -4.07 1.42 -15.43
C LEU A 107 -5.39 0.64 -15.40
N PHE A 108 -6.02 0.43 -16.57
CA PHE A 108 -7.24 -0.38 -16.69
C PHE A 108 -7.01 -1.81 -16.18
N TYR A 109 -5.96 -2.49 -16.66
CA TYR A 109 -5.68 -3.84 -16.19
C TYR A 109 -5.28 -3.87 -14.71
N CYS A 110 -4.45 -2.93 -14.23
CA CYS A 110 -4.08 -2.85 -12.82
C CYS A 110 -5.31 -2.69 -11.91
N THR A 111 -6.26 -1.81 -12.27
CA THR A 111 -7.48 -1.60 -11.49
C THR A 111 -8.41 -2.82 -11.55
N MET A 112 -8.54 -3.47 -12.70
CA MET A 112 -9.29 -4.71 -12.84
C MET A 112 -8.72 -5.83 -11.96
N TYR A 113 -7.41 -6.06 -12.00
CA TYR A 113 -6.75 -7.05 -11.14
C TYR A 113 -6.84 -6.67 -9.67
N GLN A 114 -6.68 -5.38 -9.32
CA GLN A 114 -6.84 -4.91 -7.94
C GLN A 114 -8.24 -5.18 -7.41
N CYS A 115 -9.27 -4.98 -8.23
CA CYS A 115 -10.66 -5.32 -7.88
C CYS A 115 -10.81 -6.83 -7.63
N LEU A 116 -10.28 -7.65 -8.54
CA LEU A 116 -10.32 -9.12 -8.40
C LEU A 116 -9.61 -9.60 -7.14
N TRP A 117 -8.38 -9.13 -6.89
CA TRP A 117 -7.64 -9.46 -5.68
C TRP A 117 -8.35 -8.97 -4.42
N SER A 118 -8.95 -7.78 -4.48
CA SER A 118 -9.72 -7.25 -3.36
C SER A 118 -10.92 -8.14 -3.05
N LEU A 119 -11.71 -8.54 -4.05
CA LEU A 119 -12.82 -9.48 -3.88
C LEU A 119 -12.36 -10.83 -3.31
N LEU A 120 -11.19 -11.33 -3.74
CA LEU A 120 -10.61 -12.57 -3.22
C LEU A 120 -10.24 -12.46 -1.73
N PHE A 121 -9.76 -11.28 -1.30
CA PHE A 121 -9.35 -11.04 0.08
C PHE A 121 -10.45 -10.49 0.99
N VAL A 122 -11.60 -10.08 0.44
CA VAL A 122 -12.77 -9.60 1.21
C VAL A 122 -13.22 -10.58 2.31
N PRO A 123 -13.30 -11.91 2.09
CA PRO A 123 -13.66 -12.87 3.13
C PRO A 123 -12.72 -12.89 4.34
N LEU A 124 -11.46 -12.46 4.20
CA LEU A 124 -10.52 -12.39 5.33
C LEU A 124 -11.01 -11.43 6.42
N ASN A 125 -11.89 -10.48 6.10
CA ASN A 125 -12.47 -9.56 7.08
C ASN A 125 -13.37 -10.27 8.11
N CYS A 126 -13.89 -11.46 7.80
CA CYS A 126 -14.70 -12.25 8.73
C CYS A 126 -13.85 -13.05 9.74
N ILE A 127 -12.54 -13.14 9.54
CA ILE A 127 -11.66 -13.90 10.43
C ILE A 127 -11.49 -13.13 11.75
N ARG A 128 -11.61 -13.86 12.86
CA ARG A 128 -11.42 -13.29 14.19
C ARG A 128 -9.97 -12.85 14.39
N GLY A 129 -9.79 -11.60 14.84
CA GLY A 129 -8.46 -10.98 15.01
C GLY A 129 -7.97 -10.18 13.80
N VAL A 130 -8.72 -10.19 12.68
CA VAL A 130 -8.44 -9.35 11.50
C VAL A 130 -9.32 -8.10 11.54
N ASN A 131 -10.62 -8.25 11.25
CA ASN A 131 -11.61 -7.18 11.34
C ASN A 131 -12.92 -7.60 12.05
N ASN A 132 -13.10 -8.89 12.38
CA ASN A 132 -14.27 -9.39 13.13
C ASN A 132 -15.64 -9.03 12.51
N ILE A 133 -15.73 -8.85 11.19
CA ILE A 133 -16.99 -8.48 10.54
C ILE A 133 -17.91 -9.71 10.44
N ALA A 134 -19.17 -9.57 10.82
CA ALA A 134 -20.14 -10.65 10.67
C ALA A 134 -20.35 -10.98 9.17
N PRO A 135 -20.44 -12.26 8.76
CA PRO A 135 -20.64 -12.64 7.35
C PRO A 135 -21.87 -11.98 6.71
N SER A 136 -22.92 -11.73 7.48
CA SER A 136 -24.12 -11.03 7.03
C SER A 136 -23.86 -9.55 6.67
N GLN A 137 -22.99 -8.87 7.42
CA GLN A 137 -22.60 -7.49 7.13
C GLN A 137 -21.70 -7.42 5.89
N LEU A 138 -20.79 -8.40 5.74
CA LEU A 138 -19.96 -8.52 4.54
C LEU A 138 -20.80 -8.69 3.28
N TRP A 139 -21.82 -9.55 3.33
CA TRP A 139 -22.74 -9.77 2.22
C TRP A 139 -23.49 -8.49 1.84
N ARG A 140 -24.02 -7.75 2.82
CA ARG A 140 -24.70 -6.46 2.57
C ARG A 140 -23.78 -5.45 1.89
N ALA A 141 -22.55 -5.30 2.38
CA ALA A 141 -21.56 -4.38 1.79
C ALA A 141 -21.19 -4.77 0.35
N LEU A 142 -21.10 -6.06 0.04
CA LEU A 142 -20.85 -6.54 -1.32
C LEU A 142 -22.03 -6.23 -2.26
N VAL A 143 -23.27 -6.44 -1.80
CA VAL A 143 -24.47 -6.12 -2.59
C VAL A 143 -24.56 -4.61 -2.84
N GLU A 144 -24.35 -3.78 -1.82
CA GLU A 144 -24.31 -2.31 -1.95
C GLU A 144 -23.22 -1.84 -2.93
N PHE A 145 -22.04 -2.46 -2.88
CA PHE A 145 -20.96 -2.17 -3.82
C PHE A 145 -21.36 -2.48 -5.27
N VAL A 146 -22.02 -3.61 -5.53
CA VAL A 146 -22.48 -3.98 -6.88
C VAL A 146 -23.59 -3.04 -7.36
N ILE A 147 -24.56 -2.71 -6.50
CA ILE A 147 -25.65 -1.78 -6.82
C ILE A 147 -25.09 -0.40 -7.19
N CYS A 148 -24.17 0.12 -6.36
CA CYS A 148 -23.50 1.40 -6.59
C CYS A 148 -22.66 1.37 -7.87
N GLY A 149 -21.88 0.31 -8.08
CA GLY A 149 -21.03 0.16 -9.27
C GLY A 149 -21.81 0.07 -10.58
N LEU A 150 -23.03 -0.48 -10.54
CA LEU A 150 -23.93 -0.54 -11.70
C LEU A 150 -24.77 0.74 -11.88
N ASN A 151 -24.59 1.76 -11.03
CA ASN A 151 -25.46 2.95 -10.99
C ASN A 151 -26.95 2.60 -10.88
N LEU A 152 -27.27 1.44 -10.30
CA LEU A 152 -28.63 1.09 -9.98
C LEU A 152 -29.03 1.96 -8.79
N GLN A 153 -29.80 3.03 -9.03
CA GLN A 153 -30.34 3.82 -7.92
C GLN A 153 -31.01 2.86 -6.93
N PRO A 154 -30.74 2.98 -5.61
CA PRO A 154 -31.41 2.15 -4.64
C PRO A 154 -32.91 2.44 -4.73
N LEU A 155 -33.68 1.43 -5.17
CA LEU A 155 -35.13 1.42 -5.09
C LEU A 155 -35.53 1.41 -3.60
N GLY A 156 -35.64 2.60 -3.02
CA GLY A 156 -36.22 2.82 -1.71
C GLY A 156 -35.28 2.54 -0.54
N SER A 157 -35.11 3.55 0.30
CA SER A 157 -34.59 3.37 1.65
C SER A 157 -35.46 2.37 2.42
N PHE A 158 -34.96 1.17 2.69
CA PHE A 158 -35.53 0.36 3.77
C PHE A 158 -35.06 0.96 5.09
N ARG A 159 -35.92 1.84 5.64
CA ARG A 159 -35.93 2.16 7.07
C ARG A 159 -36.35 0.89 7.81
N GLU A 160 -35.46 0.33 8.61
CA GLU A 160 -35.80 -0.36 9.85
C GLU A 160 -34.85 0.12 10.95
#